data_AF-A0A932LZ00-F1
#
_entry.id   AF-A0A932LZ00-F1
#
_cell.length_a   1.000
_cell.length_b   1.000
_cell.length_c   1.000
_cell.angle_alpha   90.00
_cell.angle_beta   90.00
_cell.angle_gamma   90.00
#
_symmetry.space_group_name_H-M   'P 1'
#
loop_
_entity.id
_entity.type
_entity.pdbx_description
1 polymer ?
#
loop_
_entity_poly.entity_id
_entity_poly.type
_entity_poly.pdbx_seq_one_letter_code
_entity_poly.pdbx_strand_id
1 'polypeptide(L)'
;EILFSVDRRPFDAVAVGEARVAIMPRATFMELLRASPLWGLNFIRLISDRLFITERDLAALSRTWTRPRLIHLLLKLAETLGEPTPRGALLRIPVTHEAMANMIGASRGRVTSAVNELERQGLLERQGRLLVVRTDALKSLLSRPGK
;
A
#
# COMPACT_ATOMS: atom_id res chain seq x y z
N GLU A 1 12.87 -10.43 -10.95
CA GLU A 1 13.78 -10.33 -12.10
C GLU A 1 14.46 -11.69 -12.28
N ILE A 2 14.54 -12.15 -13.52
CA ILE A 2 14.70 -13.57 -13.85
C ILE A 2 15.94 -13.70 -14.74
N LEU A 3 17.11 -13.47 -14.16
CA LEU A 3 18.37 -13.78 -14.84
C LEU A 3 18.77 -15.25 -14.65
N PHE A 4 18.04 -15.96 -13.78
CA PHE A 4 18.45 -17.27 -13.28
C PHE A 4 17.41 -18.39 -13.42
N SER A 5 16.11 -18.12 -13.61
CA SER A 5 15.06 -19.12 -13.30
C SER A 5 13.93 -19.36 -14.31
N VAL A 6 13.83 -18.65 -15.44
CA VAL A 6 12.75 -18.93 -16.43
C VAL A 6 13.25 -18.77 -17.86
N ASP A 7 12.98 -19.76 -18.70
CA ASP A 7 13.39 -19.79 -20.12
C ASP A 7 12.64 -18.76 -20.98
N ARG A 8 11.46 -18.30 -20.55
CA ARG A 8 10.66 -17.31 -21.27
C ARG A 8 9.92 -16.38 -20.34
N ARG A 9 9.91 -15.07 -20.65
CA ARG A 9 9.10 -14.11 -19.90
C ARG A 9 7.62 -14.31 -20.22
N PRO A 10 6.71 -14.18 -19.23
CA PRO A 10 5.27 -14.21 -19.47
C PRO A 10 4.73 -12.85 -19.97
N PHE A 11 5.62 -11.95 -20.39
CA PHE A 11 5.30 -10.59 -20.82
C PHE A 11 6.18 -10.21 -22.00
N ASP A 12 5.63 -9.42 -22.92
CA ASP A 12 6.34 -8.85 -24.05
C ASP A 12 6.83 -7.44 -23.74
N ALA A 13 7.85 -7.00 -24.49
CA ALA A 13 8.30 -5.61 -24.52
C ALA A 13 8.07 -5.07 -25.93
N VAL A 14 7.26 -4.02 -26.04
CA VAL A 14 6.88 -3.40 -27.32
C VAL A 14 7.35 -1.96 -27.33
N ALA A 15 8.02 -1.54 -28.40
CA ALA A 15 8.41 -0.15 -28.59
C ALA A 15 7.16 0.69 -28.96
N VAL A 16 6.92 1.77 -28.21
CA VAL A 16 5.80 2.69 -28.48
C VAL A 16 6.12 3.69 -29.61
N GLY A 17 7.41 3.86 -29.92
CA GLY A 17 7.91 4.70 -31.01
C GLY A 17 9.30 4.25 -31.44
N GLU A 18 10.03 5.08 -32.18
CA GLU A 18 11.40 4.78 -32.59
C GLU A 18 12.29 4.53 -31.36
N ALA A 19 12.97 3.38 -31.34
CA ALA A 19 13.74 2.93 -30.18
C ALA A 19 15.08 2.34 -30.61
N ARG A 20 16.12 2.60 -29.80
CA ARG A 20 17.42 1.95 -29.90
C ARG A 20 17.60 1.05 -28.69
N VAL A 21 17.95 -0.21 -28.92
CA VAL A 21 18.10 -1.22 -27.86
C VAL A 21 19.53 -1.71 -27.82
N ALA A 22 20.12 -1.72 -26.62
CA ALA A 22 21.37 -2.42 -26.36
C ALA A 22 21.06 -3.82 -25.81
N ILE A 23 21.64 -4.85 -26.42
CA ILE A 23 21.41 -6.25 -26.06
C ILE A 23 22.68 -6.78 -25.42
N MET A 24 22.55 -7.34 -24.21
CA MET A 24 23.64 -8.02 -23.53
C MET A 24 23.30 -9.51 -23.41
N PRO A 25 24.11 -10.42 -23.97
CA PRO A 25 23.94 -11.84 -23.77
C PRO A 25 24.06 -12.21 -22.29
N ARG A 26 23.26 -13.21 -21.85
CA ARG A 26 23.31 -13.72 -20.47
C ARG A 26 24.73 -14.14 -20.07
N ALA A 27 25.45 -14.83 -20.94
CA ALA A 27 26.81 -15.28 -20.67
C ALA A 27 27.75 -14.10 -20.34
N THR A 28 27.72 -13.04 -21.15
CA THR A 28 28.50 -11.82 -20.93
C THR A 28 28.14 -11.14 -19.60
N PHE A 29 26.85 -11.05 -19.27
CA PHE A 29 26.44 -10.50 -17.99
C PHE A 29 26.95 -11.35 -16.80
N MET A 30 26.89 -12.67 -16.92
CA MET A 30 27.42 -13.59 -15.91
C MET A 30 28.94 -13.46 -15.73
N GLU A 31 29.68 -13.21 -16.81
CA GLU A 31 31.12 -12.93 -16.74
C GLU A 31 31.38 -11.60 -16.03
N LEU A 32 30.62 -10.54 -16.33
CA LEU A 32 30.76 -9.25 -15.65
C LEU A 32 30.50 -9.36 -14.13
N LEU A 33 29.49 -10.13 -13.74
CA LEU A 33 29.20 -10.40 -12.33
C LEU A 33 30.35 -11.13 -11.62
N ARG A 34 31.06 -12.04 -12.32
CA ARG A 34 32.24 -12.74 -11.79
C ARG A 34 33.49 -11.87 -11.77
N ALA A 35 33.62 -10.95 -12.72
CA ALA A 35 34.82 -10.12 -12.89
C ALA A 35 34.96 -9.04 -11.80
N SER A 36 33.86 -8.53 -11.24
CA SER A 36 33.93 -7.59 -10.12
C SER A 36 32.72 -7.69 -9.19
N PRO A 37 32.94 -7.83 -7.86
CA PRO A 37 31.87 -7.82 -6.86
C PRO A 37 30.98 -6.57 -6.89
N LEU A 38 31.51 -5.43 -7.36
CA LEU A 38 30.76 -4.18 -7.48
C LEU A 38 29.58 -4.30 -8.47
N TRP A 39 29.74 -5.06 -9.56
CA TRP A 39 28.64 -5.34 -10.49
C TRP A 39 27.54 -6.14 -9.81
N GLY A 40 27.91 -7.14 -9.00
CA GLY A 40 26.99 -7.93 -8.20
C GLY A 40 26.20 -7.08 -7.21
N LEU A 41 26.87 -6.22 -6.44
CA LEU A 41 26.20 -5.32 -5.47
C LEU A 41 25.26 -4.34 -6.16
N ASN A 42 25.67 -3.75 -7.29
CA ASN A 42 24.81 -2.86 -8.06
C ASN A 42 23.58 -3.59 -8.62
N PHE A 43 23.76 -4.82 -9.10
CA PHE A 43 22.66 -5.63 -9.58
C PHE A 43 21.70 -6.03 -8.46
N ILE A 44 22.21 -6.44 -7.29
CA ILE A 44 21.40 -6.73 -6.10
C ILE A 44 20.59 -5.50 -5.70
N ARG A 45 21.21 -4.32 -5.67
CA ARG A 45 20.50 -3.07 -5.36
C ARG A 45 19.35 -2.78 -6.34
N LEU A 46 19.60 -2.90 -7.64
CA LEU A 46 18.58 -2.72 -8.69
C LEU A 46 17.39 -3.68 -8.48
N ILE A 47 17.68 -4.94 -8.18
CA ILE A 47 16.66 -5.99 -7.96
C ILE A 47 15.85 -5.68 -6.70
N SER A 48 16.53 -5.30 -5.61
CA SER A 48 15.90 -4.96 -4.33
C SER A 48 14.97 -3.76 -4.47
N ASP A 49 15.38 -2.71 -5.19
CA ASP A 49 14.54 -1.54 -5.46
C ASP A 49 13.28 -1.94 -6.27
N ARG A 50 13.45 -2.80 -7.28
CA ARG A 50 12.34 -3.32 -8.08
C ARG A 50 11.39 -4.21 -7.27
N LEU A 51 11.94 -5.05 -6.39
CA LEU A 51 11.15 -5.89 -5.48
C LEU A 51 10.32 -5.02 -4.54
N PHE A 52 10.94 -4.01 -3.92
CA PHE A 52 10.26 -3.06 -3.04
C PHE A 52 9.09 -2.36 -3.73
N ILE A 53 9.27 -1.88 -4.97
CA ILE A 53 8.18 -1.27 -5.76
C ILE A 53 7.06 -2.28 -6.01
N THR A 54 7.41 -3.51 -6.39
CA THR A 54 6.42 -4.56 -6.65
C THR A 54 5.63 -4.92 -5.39
N GLU A 55 6.31 -5.04 -4.24
CA GLU A 55 5.69 -5.30 -2.94
C GLU A 55 4.79 -4.14 -2.50
N ARG A 56 5.22 -2.89 -2.72
CA ARG A 56 4.39 -1.70 -2.46
C ARG A 56 3.14 -1.70 -3.31
N ASP A 57 3.26 -1.99 -4.60
CA ASP A 57 2.13 -2.01 -5.53
C ASP A 57 1.19 -3.18 -5.19
N LEU A 58 1.74 -4.35 -4.83
CA LEU A 58 0.96 -5.49 -4.31
C LEU A 58 0.28 -5.17 -2.97
N ALA A 59 0.94 -4.44 -2.08
CA ALA A 59 0.38 -3.99 -0.81
C ALA A 59 -0.75 -2.99 -1.03
N ALA A 60 -0.59 -2.06 -1.98
CA ALA A 60 -1.68 -1.19 -2.43
C ALA A 60 -2.84 -2.02 -2.98
N LEU A 61 -2.56 -3.21 -3.55
CA LEU A 61 -3.55 -4.16 -4.05
C LEU A 61 -4.26 -5.03 -2.98
N SER A 62 -3.71 -5.14 -1.77
CA SER A 62 -4.20 -6.05 -0.71
C SER A 62 -5.25 -5.42 0.23
N ARG A 63 -6.36 -6.14 0.46
CA ARG A 63 -7.42 -5.75 1.42
C ARG A 63 -6.93 -5.76 2.88
N THR A 64 -6.01 -6.66 3.22
CA THR A 64 -5.59 -6.95 4.60
C THR A 64 -4.85 -5.80 5.27
N TRP A 65 -4.12 -4.96 4.50
CA TRP A 65 -3.38 -3.83 5.04
C TRP A 65 -4.17 -2.51 5.04
N THR A 66 -5.18 -2.38 4.18
CA THR A 66 -6.01 -1.17 4.11
C THR A 66 -6.75 -0.95 5.43
N ARG A 67 -7.32 -2.01 6.00
CA ARG A 67 -8.11 -1.94 7.24
C ARG A 67 -7.29 -1.47 8.46
N PRO A 68 -6.16 -2.09 8.85
CA PRO A 68 -5.38 -1.62 9.99
C PRO A 68 -4.79 -0.21 9.78
N ARG A 69 -4.34 0.14 8.57
CA ARG A 69 -3.86 1.50 8.26
C ARG A 69 -4.98 2.55 8.34
N LEU A 70 -6.17 2.22 7.84
CA LEU A 70 -7.33 3.09 7.93
C LEU A 70 -7.73 3.31 9.40
N ILE A 71 -7.75 2.26 10.21
CA ILE A 71 -8.05 2.38 11.64
C ILE A 71 -7.03 3.29 12.33
N HIS A 72 -5.73 3.13 12.05
CA HIS A 72 -4.69 3.97 12.63
C HIS A 72 -4.83 5.45 12.19
N LEU A 73 -5.14 5.69 10.92
CA LEU A 73 -5.46 7.04 10.42
C LEU A 73 -6.66 7.64 11.15
N LEU A 74 -7.76 6.89 11.27
CA LEU A 74 -8.99 7.37 11.91
C LEU A 74 -8.78 7.71 13.39
N LEU A 75 -7.98 6.91 14.11
CA LEU A 75 -7.59 7.21 15.49
C LEU A 75 -6.76 8.49 15.58
N LYS A 76 -5.79 8.68 14.68
CA LYS A 76 -4.97 9.90 14.62
C LYS A 76 -5.81 11.14 14.29
N LEU A 77 -6.76 11.02 13.35
CA LEU A 77 -7.69 12.11 13.01
C LEU A 77 -8.63 12.43 14.16
N ALA A 78 -9.10 11.41 14.89
CA ALA A 78 -9.91 11.60 16.09
C ALA A 78 -9.14 12.32 17.21
N GLU A 79 -7.85 12.04 17.36
CA GLU A 79 -6.99 12.71 18.35
C GLU A 79 -6.70 14.17 17.97
N THR A 80 -6.43 14.45 16.69
CA THR A 80 -6.00 15.77 16.23
C THR A 80 -7.15 16.71 15.87
N LEU A 81 -8.26 16.17 15.35
CA LEU A 81 -9.36 16.92 14.75
C LEU A 81 -10.73 16.50 15.29
N GLY A 82 -10.77 15.60 16.27
CA GLY A 82 -11.99 15.08 16.86
C GLY A 82 -12.48 15.91 18.04
N GLU A 83 -13.80 16.09 18.12
CA GLU A 83 -14.47 16.52 19.35
C GLU A 83 -15.00 15.30 20.11
N PRO A 84 -14.74 15.18 21.42
CA PRO A 84 -15.30 14.10 22.23
C PRO A 84 -16.83 14.10 22.22
N THR A 85 -17.43 12.93 22.08
CA THR A 85 -18.87 12.69 22.14
C THR A 85 -19.14 11.42 22.97
N PRO A 86 -20.38 11.21 23.46
CA PRO A 86 -20.72 9.98 24.19
C PRO A 86 -20.51 8.68 23.39
N ARG A 87 -20.40 8.77 22.05
CA ARG A 87 -20.24 7.61 21.15
C ARG A 87 -18.82 7.44 20.61
N GLY A 88 -17.89 8.34 20.92
CA GLY A 88 -16.54 8.37 20.36
C GLY A 88 -16.09 9.80 20.04
N ALA A 89 -15.28 9.98 18.99
CA ALA A 89 -14.82 11.30 18.56
C ALA A 89 -15.48 11.71 17.23
N LEU A 90 -16.12 12.87 17.18
CA LEU A 90 -16.67 13.45 15.96
C LEU A 90 -15.56 14.21 15.21
N LEU A 91 -15.24 13.79 13.99
CA LEU A 91 -14.32 14.55 13.13
C LEU A 91 -15.01 15.83 12.66
N ARG A 92 -14.49 16.99 13.05
CA ARG A 92 -15.09 18.31 12.73
C ARG A 92 -14.97 18.71 11.26
N ILE A 93 -14.19 17.97 10.48
CA ILE A 93 -14.03 18.19 9.06
C ILE A 93 -14.52 16.98 8.26
N PRO A 94 -15.14 17.19 7.09
CA PRO A 94 -15.49 16.10 6.21
C PRO A 94 -14.21 15.50 5.61
N VAL A 95 -13.90 14.25 5.97
CA VAL A 95 -12.78 13.52 5.39
C VAL A 95 -13.29 12.63 4.27
N THR A 96 -12.93 12.96 3.03
CA THR A 96 -13.40 12.20 1.87
C THR A 96 -12.67 10.85 1.77
N HIS A 97 -13.31 9.88 1.11
CA HIS A 97 -12.66 8.58 0.85
C HIS A 97 -11.41 8.73 -0.03
N GLU A 98 -11.37 9.73 -0.90
CA GLU A 98 -10.20 10.07 -1.71
C GLU A 98 -9.05 10.59 -0.84
N ALA A 99 -9.34 11.50 0.09
CA ALA A 99 -8.35 12.03 1.01
C ALA A 99 -7.77 10.93 1.90
N MET A 100 -8.61 10.06 2.46
CA MET A 100 -8.16 8.91 3.24
C MET A 100 -7.30 7.95 2.40
N ALA A 101 -7.67 7.71 1.15
CA ALA A 101 -6.93 6.86 0.22
C ALA A 101 -5.51 7.40 -0.04
N ASN A 102 -5.40 8.71 -0.29
CA ASN A 102 -4.11 9.38 -0.47
C ASN A 102 -3.26 9.34 0.81
N MET A 103 -3.87 9.49 1.99
CA MET A 103 -3.16 9.47 3.27
C MET A 103 -2.59 8.09 3.64
N ILE A 104 -3.26 6.99 3.25
CA ILE A 104 -2.81 5.62 3.61
C ILE A 104 -2.14 4.86 2.45
N GLY A 105 -2.03 5.49 1.27
CA GLY A 105 -1.48 4.88 0.06
C GLY A 105 -2.34 3.72 -0.46
N ALA A 106 -3.66 3.89 -0.48
CA ALA A 106 -4.61 2.90 -1.00
C ALA A 106 -5.47 3.50 -2.11
N SER A 107 -6.26 2.67 -2.80
CA SER A 107 -7.24 3.19 -3.77
C SER A 107 -8.53 3.63 -3.07
N ARG A 108 -9.23 4.63 -3.64
CA ARG A 108 -10.54 5.11 -3.17
C ARG A 108 -11.55 3.98 -2.97
N GLY A 109 -11.61 3.03 -3.91
CA GLY A 109 -12.54 1.90 -3.84
C GLY A 109 -12.26 0.97 -2.66
N ARG A 110 -10.98 0.76 -2.31
CA ARG A 110 -10.58 -0.03 -1.13
C ARG A 110 -10.94 0.68 0.16
N VAL A 111 -10.62 1.96 0.27
CA VAL A 111 -11.03 2.78 1.42
C VAL A 111 -12.54 2.77 1.58
N THR A 112 -13.29 2.95 0.50
CA THR A 112 -14.76 2.91 0.53
C THR A 112 -15.26 1.57 1.07
N SER A 113 -14.71 0.46 0.57
CA SER A 113 -15.09 -0.87 1.04
C SER A 113 -14.79 -1.06 2.53
N ALA A 114 -13.62 -0.62 2.99
CA ALA A 114 -13.19 -0.72 4.39
C ALA A 114 -14.00 0.18 5.33
N VAL A 115 -14.28 1.43 4.93
CA VAL A 115 -15.15 2.37 5.68
C VAL A 115 -16.54 1.76 5.83
N ASN A 116 -17.15 1.29 4.73
CA ASN A 116 -18.46 0.67 4.77
C ASN A 116 -18.49 -0.59 5.66
N GLU A 117 -17.40 -1.35 5.72
CA GLU A 117 -17.28 -2.50 6.62
C GLU A 117 -17.21 -2.07 8.10
N LEU A 118 -16.41 -1.05 8.42
CA LEU A 118 -16.33 -0.50 9.77
C LEU A 118 -17.66 0.13 10.22
N GLU A 119 -18.39 0.78 9.31
CA GLU A 119 -19.75 1.28 9.55
C GLU A 119 -20.72 0.14 9.83
N ARG A 120 -20.71 -0.95 9.03
CA ARG A 120 -21.53 -2.16 9.29
C ARG A 120 -21.20 -2.82 10.62
N GLN A 121 -19.95 -2.75 11.07
CA GLN A 121 -19.51 -3.24 12.38
C GLN A 121 -19.85 -2.28 13.53
N GLY A 122 -20.47 -1.13 13.25
CA GLY A 122 -20.82 -0.12 14.26
C GLY A 122 -19.60 0.62 14.82
N LEU A 123 -18.44 0.52 14.18
CA LEU A 123 -17.18 1.15 14.62
C LEU A 123 -17.06 2.60 14.11
N LEU A 124 -17.82 2.93 13.06
CA LEU A 124 -17.97 4.26 12.51
C LEU A 124 -19.46 4.59 12.38
N GLU A 125 -19.80 5.86 12.55
CA GLU A 125 -21.17 6.36 12.38
C GLU A 125 -21.13 7.68 11.60
N ARG A 126 -22.05 7.85 10.64
CA ARG A 126 -22.14 9.09 9.86
C ARG A 126 -23.09 10.08 10.52
N GLN A 127 -22.64 11.32 10.63
CA GLN A 127 -23.48 12.45 11.01
C GLN A 127 -23.45 13.47 9.86
N GLY A 128 -24.35 13.28 8.89
CA GLY A 128 -24.33 14.03 7.64
C GLY A 128 -23.05 13.78 6.84
N ARG A 129 -22.22 14.81 6.66
CA ARG A 129 -20.91 14.71 5.97
C ARG A 129 -19.76 14.41 6.91
N LEU A 130 -20.01 14.39 8.22
CA LEU A 130 -19.01 14.15 9.25
C LEU A 130 -19.03 12.70 9.70
N LEU A 131 -17.93 12.27 10.31
CA LEU A 131 -17.71 10.91 10.75
C LEU A 131 -17.48 10.88 12.25
N VAL A 132 -18.24 10.04 12.96
CA VAL A 132 -18.02 9.70 14.36
C VAL A 132 -17.20 8.42 14.42
N VAL A 133 -16.07 8.48 15.11
CA VAL A 133 -15.10 7.39 15.24
C VAL A 133 -15.20 6.80 16.64
N ARG A 134 -15.54 5.51 16.77
CA ARG A 134 -15.58 4.82 18.08
C ARG A 134 -14.16 4.45 18.53
N THR A 135 -13.45 5.43 19.07
CA THR A 135 -12.00 5.34 19.38
C THR A 135 -11.64 4.13 20.24
N ASP A 136 -12.41 3.84 21.28
CA ASP A 136 -12.09 2.75 22.21
C ASP A 136 -12.27 1.38 21.55
N ALA A 137 -13.37 1.20 20.81
CA ALA A 137 -13.64 -0.03 20.08
C ALA A 137 -12.59 -0.28 18.98
N LEU A 138 -12.14 0.78 18.29
CA LEU A 138 -11.08 0.69 17.29
C LEU A 138 -9.72 0.37 17.92
N LYS A 139 -9.38 0.94 19.08
CA LYS A 139 -8.16 0.60 19.83
C LYS A 139 -8.17 -0.88 20.24
N SER A 140 -9.28 -1.38 20.80
CA SER A 140 -9.43 -2.80 21.16
C SER A 140 -9.29 -3.74 19.97
N LEU A 141 -9.70 -3.31 18.77
CA LEU A 141 -9.57 -4.11 17.55
C LEU A 141 -8.11 -4.25 17.08
N LEU A 142 -7.26 -3.26 17.36
CA LEU A 142 -5.82 -3.31 17.08
C LEU A 142 -5.05 -4.11 18.14
N SER A 143 -5.53 -4.14 19.39
CA SER A 143 -4.90 -4.89 20.49
C SER A 143 -5.15 -6.40 20.45
N ARG A 144 -6.05 -6.88 19.59
CA ARG A 144 -6.21 -8.31 19.31
C ARG A 144 -5.24 -8.72 18.20
N PRO A 145 -4.12 -9.40 18.49
CA PRO A 145 -3.29 -9.98 17.43
C PRO A 145 -4.17 -10.92 16.60
N GLY A 146 -4.11 -10.74 15.27
CA GLY A 146 -5.01 -11.39 14.32
C GLY A 146 -5.03 -12.92 14.46
N LYS A 147 -6.24 -13.48 14.31
CA LYS A 147 -6.43 -14.85 13.83
C LYS A 147 -6.04 -14.94 12.36
#